data_AF-A0A5C6B4K0-F1
#
_entry.id   AF-A0A5C6B4K0-F1
#
_cell.length_a   1.000
_cell.length_b   1.000
_cell.length_c   1.000
_cell.angle_alpha   90.00
_cell.angle_beta   90.00
_cell.angle_gamma   90.00
#
_symmetry.space_group_name_H-M   'P 1'
#
loop_
_entity.id
_entity.type
_entity.pdbx_description
1 polymer ?
#
loop_
_entity_poly.entity_id
_entity_poly.type
_entity_poly.pdbx_seq_one_letter_code
_entity_poly.pdbx_strand_id
1 'polypeptide(L)'
;MHYAIVLIVLVSIPFAFGCNRDKRSVPAYDLVEGPPSNWAMSPDDAVLAATDYCVHDGIDLSVHSTPRISCDSLDGERFWCILYDGFSRIPGDHFMLMINDETGDVECIAGE
;
A
#
# COMPACT_ATOMS: atom_id res chain seq x y z
N MET A 1 2.50 -41.98 36.98
CA MET A 1 3.18 -40.92 37.75
C MET A 1 3.60 -39.82 36.78
N HIS A 2 3.14 -38.61 37.08
CA HIS A 2 3.58 -37.30 36.56
C HIS A 2 3.15 -36.90 35.13
N TYR A 3 2.15 -36.04 35.17
CA TYR A 3 1.47 -35.23 34.18
C TYR A 3 2.39 -34.23 33.48
N ALA A 4 2.11 -33.93 32.21
CA ALA A 4 2.36 -32.60 31.64
C ALA A 4 1.39 -32.37 30.47
N ILE A 5 0.18 -31.92 30.81
CA ILE A 5 -0.76 -31.32 29.84
C ILE A 5 -0.22 -29.91 29.58
N VAL A 6 0.44 -29.69 28.44
CA VAL A 6 0.87 -28.36 28.01
C VAL A 6 -0.35 -27.69 27.38
N LEU A 7 -1.08 -26.95 28.20
CA LEU A 7 -2.24 -26.15 27.81
C LEU A 7 -1.70 -24.81 27.27
N ILE A 8 -1.45 -24.74 25.96
CA ILE A 8 -1.07 -23.49 25.29
C ILE A 8 -2.35 -22.64 25.19
N VAL A 9 -2.55 -21.78 26.17
CA VAL A 9 -3.50 -20.68 26.09
C VAL A 9 -2.93 -19.69 25.08
N LEU A 10 -3.31 -19.82 23.81
CA LEU A 10 -3.00 -18.80 22.81
C LEU A 10 -3.87 -17.58 23.13
N VAL A 11 -3.23 -16.60 23.77
CA VAL A 11 -3.82 -15.30 24.09
C VAL A 11 -4.28 -14.66 22.78
N SER A 12 -5.59 -14.59 22.58
CA SER A 12 -6.22 -13.73 21.58
C SER A 12 -5.83 -12.29 21.90
N ILE A 13 -4.81 -11.77 21.22
CA ILE A 13 -4.48 -10.35 21.24
C ILE A 13 -5.66 -9.67 20.53
N PRO A 14 -6.49 -8.87 21.22
CA PRO A 14 -7.38 -7.98 20.50
C PRO A 14 -6.46 -6.99 19.80
N PHE A 15 -6.31 -7.14 18.48
CA PHE A 15 -5.84 -6.06 17.64
C PHE A 15 -6.89 -4.95 17.72
N ALA A 16 -6.83 -4.19 18.81
CA ALA A 16 -7.28 -2.82 18.84
C ALA A 16 -6.34 -2.05 17.92
N PHE A 17 -6.51 -2.20 16.61
CA PHE A 17 -6.14 -1.16 15.67
C PHE A 17 -7.04 0.03 16.02
N GLY A 18 -6.55 0.82 16.97
CA GLY A 18 -7.11 2.12 17.23
C GLY A 18 -7.11 2.87 15.91
N CYS A 19 -8.30 3.30 15.48
CA CYS A 19 -8.49 4.35 14.49
C CYS A 19 -7.87 5.66 14.98
N ASN A 20 -6.56 5.69 15.22
CA ASN A 20 -5.81 6.90 14.95
C ASN A 20 -5.70 6.93 13.44
N ARG A 21 -6.68 7.55 12.78
CA ARG A 21 -6.40 8.32 11.57
C ARG A 21 -5.46 9.44 12.02
N ASP A 22 -4.21 9.07 12.24
CA ASP A 22 -3.11 9.98 12.45
C ASP A 22 -3.25 11.01 11.33
N LYS A 23 -3.21 12.29 11.67
CA LYS A 23 -3.23 13.39 10.68
C LYS A 23 -1.88 13.41 9.98
N ARG A 24 -1.52 12.29 9.36
CA ARG A 24 -0.32 12.15 8.58
C ARG A 24 -0.55 12.94 7.31
N SER A 25 0.41 13.80 7.00
CA SER A 25 0.36 14.57 5.76
C SER A 25 0.40 13.58 4.60
N VAL A 26 -0.64 13.57 3.78
CA VAL A 26 -0.66 12.79 2.54
C VAL A 26 0.34 13.44 1.57
N PRO A 27 1.31 12.69 1.02
CA PRO A 27 2.18 13.18 -0.04
C PRO A 27 1.39 13.72 -1.23
N ALA A 28 1.97 14.67 -1.97
CA ALA A 28 1.37 15.10 -3.23
C ALA A 28 1.34 13.93 -4.23
N TYR A 29 0.28 13.87 -5.03
CA TYR A 29 0.11 12.87 -6.08
C TYR A 29 -0.66 13.44 -7.26
N ASP A 30 -0.45 12.85 -8.44
CA ASP A 30 -1.18 13.17 -9.66
C ASP A 30 -2.19 12.06 -9.93
N LEU A 31 -3.47 12.38 -9.72
CA LEU A 31 -4.55 11.45 -10.02
C LEU A 31 -4.85 11.49 -11.52
N VAL A 32 -4.60 10.37 -12.21
CA VAL A 32 -4.75 10.25 -13.67
C VAL A 32 -6.22 10.20 -14.06
N GLU A 33 -7.06 9.52 -13.26
CA GLU A 33 -8.49 9.36 -13.49
C GLU A 33 -9.28 9.57 -12.20
N GLY A 34 -10.50 10.12 -12.31
CA GLY A 34 -11.35 10.36 -11.14
C GLY A 34 -11.62 9.07 -10.36
N PRO A 35 -11.62 9.12 -9.02
CA PRO A 35 -11.69 7.91 -8.21
C PRO A 35 -13.08 7.26 -8.34
N PRO A 36 -13.18 5.94 -8.46
CA PRO A 36 -14.47 5.26 -8.47
C PRO A 36 -15.21 5.47 -7.15
N SER A 37 -16.50 5.79 -7.22
CA SER A 37 -17.29 6.18 -6.03
C SER A 37 -17.67 5.02 -5.10
N ASN A 38 -17.41 3.77 -5.50
CA ASN A 38 -17.83 2.55 -4.82
C ASN A 38 -16.65 1.68 -4.37
N TRP A 39 -15.45 2.25 -4.32
CA TRP A 39 -14.24 1.60 -3.82
C TRP A 39 -14.10 1.86 -2.32
N ALA A 40 -13.51 0.90 -1.62
CA ALA A 40 -13.40 0.92 -0.16
C ALA A 40 -12.32 1.90 0.31
N MET A 41 -11.23 2.00 -0.45
CA MET A 41 -10.08 2.86 -0.16
C MET A 41 -10.17 4.17 -0.94
N SER A 42 -9.82 5.29 -0.31
CA SER A 42 -9.66 6.57 -1.00
C SER A 42 -8.27 6.68 -1.65
N PRO A 43 -8.07 7.57 -2.64
CA PRO A 43 -6.74 7.83 -3.19
C PRO A 43 -5.71 8.18 -2.10
N ASP A 44 -6.11 8.99 -1.12
CA ASP A 44 -5.25 9.38 0.01
C ASP A 44 -4.81 8.17 0.84
N ASP A 45 -5.75 7.26 1.14
CA ASP A 45 -5.46 6.03 1.88
C ASP A 45 -4.49 5.13 1.08
N ALA A 46 -4.66 5.03 -0.24
CA ALA A 46 -3.78 4.27 -1.12
C ALA A 46 -2.35 4.86 -1.13
N VAL A 47 -2.21 6.19 -1.21
CA VAL A 47 -0.88 6.85 -1.15
C VAL A 47 -0.21 6.64 0.19
N LEU A 48 -0.97 6.70 1.28
CA LEU A 48 -0.43 6.43 2.61
C LEU A 48 0.06 4.98 2.71
N ALA A 49 -0.71 4.02 2.21
CA ALA A 49 -0.31 2.61 2.16
C ALA A 49 0.95 2.38 1.31
N ALA A 50 1.03 2.99 0.11
CA ALA A 50 2.23 2.96 -0.72
C ALA A 50 3.45 3.57 -0.02
N THR A 51 3.26 4.72 0.63
CA THR A 51 4.34 5.40 1.36
C THR A 51 4.85 4.54 2.51
N ASP A 52 3.96 3.89 3.25
CA ASP A 52 4.33 3.00 4.34
C ASP A 52 5.04 1.74 3.85
N TYR A 53 4.61 1.17 2.73
CA TYR A 53 5.32 0.09 2.06
C TYR A 53 6.76 0.50 1.70
N CYS A 54 6.93 1.63 0.99
CA CYS A 54 8.25 2.12 0.58
C CYS A 54 9.17 2.41 1.77
N VAL A 55 8.66 3.02 2.84
CA VAL A 55 9.43 3.27 4.06
C VAL A 55 9.84 1.96 4.73
N HIS A 56 8.95 0.97 4.77
CA HIS A 56 9.24 -0.33 5.36
C HIS A 56 10.29 -1.12 4.56
N ASP A 57 10.20 -1.08 3.23
CA ASP A 57 11.11 -1.78 2.31
C ASP A 57 12.45 -1.04 2.09
N GLY A 58 12.56 0.20 2.60
CA GLY A 58 13.77 1.01 2.46
C GLY A 58 13.92 1.68 1.09
N ILE A 59 12.82 1.86 0.36
CA ILE A 59 12.77 2.55 -0.92
C ILE A 59 12.81 4.06 -0.68
N ASP A 60 13.82 4.72 -1.25
CA ASP A 60 13.97 6.18 -1.17
C ASP A 60 13.04 6.86 -2.19
N LEU A 61 11.93 7.42 -1.71
CA LEU A 61 11.00 8.17 -2.54
C LEU A 61 11.51 9.57 -2.93
N SER A 62 12.59 10.07 -2.32
CA SER A 62 13.12 11.41 -2.64
C SER A 62 13.81 11.49 -4.01
N VAL A 63 14.20 10.34 -4.58
CA VAL A 63 14.76 10.22 -5.94
C VAL A 63 13.70 9.93 -7.00
N HIS A 64 12.42 9.98 -6.63
CA HIS A 64 11.29 9.78 -7.53
C HIS A 64 10.47 11.07 -7.68
N SER A 65 9.80 11.19 -8.82
CA SER A 65 8.84 12.27 -9.07
C SER A 65 7.56 12.08 -8.25
N THR A 66 6.69 13.09 -8.27
CA THR A 66 5.32 12.97 -7.75
C THR A 66 4.66 11.71 -8.34
N PRO A 67 4.13 10.79 -7.50
CA PRO A 67 3.54 9.55 -7.98
C PRO A 67 2.27 9.83 -8.79
N ARG A 68 2.05 8.99 -9.80
CA ARG A 68 0.82 8.97 -10.60
C ARG A 68 -0.08 7.85 -10.12
N ILE A 69 -1.36 8.15 -9.98
CA ILE A 69 -2.34 7.21 -9.43
C ILE A 69 -3.42 6.94 -10.46
N SER A 70 -3.69 5.65 -10.69
CA SER A 70 -4.83 5.18 -11.47
C SER A 70 -5.53 4.04 -10.75
N CYS A 71 -6.65 3.62 -11.32
CA CYS A 71 -7.47 2.54 -10.82
C CYS A 71 -7.55 1.46 -11.90
N ASP A 72 -7.38 0.21 -11.52
CA ASP A 72 -7.58 -0.92 -12.43
C ASP A 72 -8.38 -2.04 -11.75
N SER A 73 -8.95 -2.93 -12.55
CA SER A 73 -9.62 -4.12 -12.07
C SER A 73 -9.19 -5.33 -12.87
N LEU A 74 -8.67 -6.34 -12.17
CA LEU A 74 -8.21 -7.60 -12.77
C LEU A 74 -8.98 -8.75 -12.12
N ASP A 75 -9.61 -9.58 -12.96
CA ASP A 75 -10.38 -10.77 -12.52
C ASP A 75 -11.43 -10.50 -11.42
N GLY A 76 -11.98 -9.28 -11.38
CA GLY A 76 -12.99 -8.86 -10.41
C GLY A 76 -12.43 -8.27 -9.12
N GLU A 77 -11.11 -8.36 -8.91
CA GLU A 77 -10.40 -7.64 -7.87
C GLU A 77 -10.10 -6.21 -8.33
N ARG A 78 -10.02 -5.28 -7.37
CA ARG A 78 -9.87 -3.84 -7.62
C ARG A 78 -8.55 -3.37 -7.05
N PHE A 79 -7.82 -2.59 -7.82
CA PHE A 79 -6.48 -2.17 -7.47
C PHE A 79 -6.27 -0.68 -7.67
N TRP A 80 -5.69 -0.04 -6.66
CA TRP A 80 -5.02 1.23 -6.83
C TRP A 80 -3.63 0.98 -7.41
N CYS A 81 -3.34 1.59 -8.55
CA CYS A 81 -2.03 1.51 -9.19
C CYS A 81 -1.30 2.83 -8.96
N ILE A 82 -0.20 2.77 -8.22
CA ILE A 82 0.62 3.94 -7.87
C ILE A 82 1.97 3.80 -8.56
N LEU A 83 2.18 4.61 -9.59
CA LEU A 83 3.39 4.62 -10.39
C LEU A 83 4.36 5.69 -9.87
N TYR A 84 5.56 5.27 -9.49
CA TYR A 84 6.68 6.14 -9.17
C TYR A 84 7.64 6.16 -10.36
N ASP A 85 7.67 7.28 -11.08
CA ASP A 85 8.67 7.53 -12.12
C ASP A 85 9.95 8.07 -11.48
N GLY A 86 11.09 7.44 -11.76
CA GLY A 86 12.39 8.01 -11.44
C GLY A 86 12.70 9.24 -12.27
N PHE A 87 13.67 10.03 -11.81
CA PHE A 87 14.11 11.23 -12.51
C PHE A 87 14.89 10.92 -13.80
N SER A 88 15.41 9.71 -13.94
CA SER A 88 16.15 9.26 -15.12
C SER A 88 15.36 8.23 -15.92
N ARG A 89 15.67 8.07 -17.21
CA ARG A 89 15.02 7.07 -18.07
C ARG A 89 15.89 5.83 -18.21
N ILE A 90 16.33 5.29 -17.09
CA ILE A 90 17.15 4.07 -17.04
C ILE A 90 16.20 2.89 -16.73
N PRO A 91 16.38 1.72 -17.35
CA PRO A 91 15.73 0.48 -16.94
C PRO A 91 15.73 0.28 -15.42
N GLY A 92 14.57 0.00 -14.83
CA GLY A 92 14.40 -0.15 -13.39
C GLY A 92 14.35 1.13 -12.57
N ASP A 93 14.39 2.31 -13.20
CA ASP A 93 14.24 3.60 -12.51
C ASP A 93 12.78 3.98 -12.26
N HIS A 94 11.83 3.11 -12.59
CA HIS A 94 10.43 3.30 -12.26
C HIS A 94 9.85 2.01 -11.71
N PHE A 95 8.87 2.13 -10.83
CA PHE A 95 8.17 0.99 -10.27
C PHE A 95 6.72 1.37 -9.99
N MET A 96 5.87 0.36 -9.95
CA MET A 96 4.46 0.49 -9.67
C MET A 96 4.10 -0.33 -8.45
N LEU A 97 3.32 0.27 -7.56
CA LEU A 97 2.69 -0.45 -6.46
C LEU A 97 1.23 -0.70 -6.83
N MET A 98 0.82 -1.96 -6.78
CA MET A 98 -0.57 -2.36 -6.86
C MET A 98 -1.10 -2.60 -5.46
N ILE A 99 -2.16 -1.88 -5.08
CA ILE A 99 -2.77 -1.98 -3.75
C ILE A 99 -4.18 -2.49 -3.92
N ASN A 100 -4.48 -3.65 -3.35
CA ASN A 100 -5.83 -4.21 -3.36
C ASN A 100 -6.77 -3.30 -2.55
N ASP A 101 -7.87 -2.87 -3.17
CA ASP A 101 -8.85 -1.93 -2.58
C ASP A 101 -9.51 -2.50 -1.31
N GLU A 102 -9.72 -3.83 -1.25
CA GLU A 102 -10.43 -4.47 -0.14
C GLU A 102 -9.48 -4.91 0.99
N THR A 103 -8.32 -5.48 0.65
CA THR A 103 -7.40 -6.04 1.65
C THR A 103 -6.31 -5.05 2.07
N GLY A 104 -5.98 -4.08 1.22
CA GLY A 104 -4.83 -3.20 1.41
C GLY A 104 -3.48 -3.89 1.17
N ASP A 105 -3.47 -5.11 0.62
CA ASP A 105 -2.23 -5.79 0.26
C ASP A 105 -1.51 -5.02 -0.86
N VAL A 106 -0.20 -4.86 -0.70
CA VAL A 106 0.65 -4.08 -1.62
C VAL A 106 1.61 -5.02 -2.35
N GLU A 107 1.58 -4.98 -3.68
CA GLU A 107 2.51 -5.69 -4.56
C GLU A 107 3.37 -4.68 -5.32
N CYS A 108 4.69 -4.91 -5.35
CA CYS A 108 5.64 -4.08 -6.07
C CYS A 108 6.01 -4.71 -7.41
N ILE A 109 5.82 -3.95 -8.49
CA ILE A 109 6.15 -4.32 -9.87
C ILE A 109 7.25 -3.38 -10.36
N ALA A 110 8.45 -3.92 -10.59
CA ALA A 110 9.54 -3.17 -11.18
C ALA A 110 9.24 -2.85 -12.65
N GLY A 111 9.52 -1.62 -13.07
CA GLY A 111 9.48 -1.20 -14.46
C GLY A 111 10.71 -1.67 -15.24
N GLU A 112 10.54 -1.97 -16.53
CA GLU A 112 11.61 -2.43 -17.42
C GLU A 112 12.59 -1.33 -17.87
#